data_AF-A0A926FKD9-F1
#
_entry.id   AF-A0A926FKD9-F1
#
_cell.length_a   1.000
_cell.length_b   1.000
_cell.length_c   1.000
_cell.angle_alpha   90.00
_cell.angle_beta   90.00
_cell.angle_gamma   90.00
#
_symmetry.space_group_name_H-M   'P 1'
#
loop_
_entity.id
_entity.type
_entity.pdbx_description
1 polymer ?
#
loop_
_entity_poly.entity_id
_entity_poly.type
_entity_poly.pdbx_seq_one_letter_code
_entity_poly.pdbx_strand_id
1 'polypeptide(L)'
;MLQIFVKNNSRWVGKTIETDEARAFRRAARGAELRHVTAHTSYLINLASPVKALREMSILALADEIQRCELLGIRDLVLHPGAHCGEGEGAGVR
;
A
#
# COMPACT_ATOMS: atom_id res chain seq x y z
N MET A 1 8.79 -3.35 16.08
CA MET A 1 8.20 -3.39 14.73
C MET A 1 7.54 -2.04 14.49
N LEU A 2 7.83 -1.38 13.37
CA LEU A 2 7.16 -0.14 12.97
C LEU A 2 6.28 -0.42 11.76
N GLN A 3 5.02 0.01 11.79
CA GLN A 3 4.13 -0.03 10.64
C GLN A 3 3.80 1.39 10.19
N ILE A 4 3.87 1.66 8.88
CA ILE A 4 3.60 2.97 8.30
C ILE A 4 2.69 2.88 7.07
N PHE A 5 2.14 4.01 6.65
CA PHE A 5 1.60 4.17 5.30
C PHE A 5 2.66 4.79 4.39
N VAL A 6 2.75 4.32 3.14
CA VAL A 6 3.74 4.83 2.14
C VAL A 6 3.21 6.02 1.32
N LYS A 7 1.94 6.38 1.54
CA LYS A 7 1.29 7.62 1.09
C LYS A 7 0.13 7.95 2.04
N ASN A 8 -0.48 9.12 1.86
CA ASN A 8 -1.70 9.47 2.59
C ASN A 8 -2.79 8.41 2.35
N ASN A 9 -3.25 7.76 3.42
CA ASN A 9 -4.13 6.60 3.34
C ASN A 9 -5.57 6.94 2.90
N SER A 10 -5.96 8.21 2.86
CA SER A 10 -7.26 8.69 2.35
C SER A 10 -7.21 9.24 0.93
N ARG A 11 -6.08 9.06 0.21
CA ARG A 11 -5.92 9.50 -1.18
C ARG A 11 -5.51 8.36 -2.09
N TRP A 12 -6.10 8.34 -3.30
CA TRP A 12 -5.71 7.43 -4.37
C TRP A 12 -4.29 7.71 -4.84
N VAL A 13 -3.98 8.98 -5.11
CA VAL A 13 -2.68 9.43 -5.61
C VAL A 13 -1.87 10.07 -4.48
N GLY A 14 -0.66 9.57 -4.28
CA GLY A 14 0.33 10.14 -3.36
C GLY A 14 1.30 11.09 -4.08
N LYS A 15 1.95 11.98 -3.32
CA LYS A 15 3.08 12.77 -3.83
C LYS A 15 4.19 11.84 -4.32
N THR A 16 4.90 12.21 -5.39
CA THR A 16 6.12 11.52 -5.80
C THR A 16 7.13 11.47 -4.65
N ILE A 17 7.70 10.29 -4.40
CA ILE A 17 8.81 10.13 -3.46
C ILE A 17 10.08 10.37 -4.26
N GLU A 18 10.76 11.47 -3.96
CA GLU A 18 12.02 11.78 -4.63
C GLU A 18 13.12 10.82 -4.20
N THR A 19 14.07 10.55 -5.10
CA THR A 19 15.14 9.57 -4.82
C THR A 19 15.95 9.93 -3.57
N ASP A 20 16.17 11.23 -3.32
CA ASP A 20 16.86 11.70 -2.11
C ASP A 20 16.04 11.52 -0.83
N GLU A 21 14.73 11.71 -0.91
CA GLU A 21 13.81 11.46 0.20
C GLU A 21 13.81 9.98 0.58
N ALA A 22 13.73 9.10 -0.42
CA ALA A 22 13.82 7.65 -0.23
C ALA A 22 15.17 7.23 0.38
N ARG A 23 16.28 7.81 -0.09
CA ARG A 23 17.61 7.58 0.49
C ARG A 23 17.70 8.04 1.94
N ALA A 24 17.13 9.21 2.26
CA ALA A 24 17.11 9.75 3.61
C ALA A 24 16.33 8.85 4.56
N PHE A 25 15.14 8.38 4.14
CA PHE A 25 14.36 7.41 4.90
C PHE A 25 15.15 6.13 5.20
N ARG A 26 15.76 5.52 4.18
CA ARG A 26 16.57 4.29 4.34
C ARG A 26 17.78 4.50 5.29
N ARG A 27 18.39 5.69 5.30
CA ARG A 27 19.47 6.03 6.25
C ARG A 27 18.92 6.18 7.67
N ALA A 28 17.82 6.91 7.84
CA ALA A 28 17.19 7.13 9.14
C ALA A 28 16.72 5.81 9.76
N ALA A 29 16.06 4.95 8.99
CA ALA A 29 15.61 3.64 9.46
C ALA A 29 16.78 2.76 9.93
N ARG A 30 17.90 2.76 9.20
CA ARG A 30 19.12 2.06 9.61
C ARG A 30 19.76 2.66 10.86
N GLY A 31 19.88 3.98 10.92
CA GLY A 31 20.47 4.68 12.07
C GLY A 31 19.65 4.54 13.36
N ALA A 32 18.33 4.40 13.24
CA ALA A 32 17.42 4.11 14.35
C ALA A 32 17.29 2.61 14.66
N GLU A 33 18.10 1.75 14.01
CA GLU A 33 18.08 0.29 14.19
C GLU A 33 16.69 -0.35 13.96
N LEU A 34 15.88 0.25 13.08
CA LEU A 34 14.57 -0.28 12.70
C LEU A 34 14.75 -1.50 11.79
N ARG A 35 14.89 -2.67 12.40
CA ARG A 35 15.08 -3.95 11.68
C ARG A 35 13.84 -4.41 10.92
N HIS A 36 12.64 -4.02 11.38
CA HIS A 36 11.36 -4.40 10.81
C HIS A 36 10.48 -3.17 10.62
N VAL A 37 10.44 -2.69 9.38
CA VAL A 37 9.47 -1.70 8.90
C VAL A 37 8.53 -2.42 7.95
N THR A 38 7.24 -2.28 8.22
CA THR A 38 6.16 -2.84 7.41
C THR A 38 5.29 -1.69 6.91
N ALA A 39 4.81 -1.79 5.68
CA ALA A 39 3.81 -0.88 5.16
C ALA A 39 2.41 -1.48 5.32
N HIS A 40 1.40 -0.64 5.48
CA HIS A 40 0.00 -1.05 5.37
C HIS A 40 -0.62 -0.35 4.17
N THR A 41 -1.48 -1.04 3.43
CA THR A 41 -2.14 -0.44 2.28
C THR A 41 -3.16 0.62 2.71
N SER A 42 -3.48 1.55 1.82
CA SER A 42 -4.62 2.46 2.00
C SER A 42 -5.93 1.67 2.24
N TYR A 43 -6.80 2.18 3.11
CA TYR A 43 -8.13 1.61 3.37
C TYR A 43 -9.09 1.76 2.17
N LEU A 44 -8.72 2.56 1.17
CA LEU A 44 -9.50 2.74 -0.04
C LEU A 44 -9.43 1.52 -0.97
N ILE A 45 -8.35 0.72 -0.87
CA ILE A 45 -8.14 -0.47 -1.69
C ILE A 45 -9.16 -1.54 -1.31
N ASN A 46 -9.95 -1.96 -2.31
CA ASN A 46 -10.86 -3.11 -2.20
C ASN A 46 -10.74 -3.97 -3.48
N LEU A 47 -9.87 -4.99 -3.45
CA LEU A 47 -9.69 -5.90 -4.60
C LEU A 47 -10.89 -6.81 -4.81
N ALA A 48 -11.64 -7.11 -3.75
CA ALA A 48 -12.88 -7.89 -3.80
C ALA A 48 -14.12 -7.06 -4.20
N SER A 49 -13.94 -5.80 -4.62
CA SER A 49 -15.07 -4.94 -4.99
C SER A 49 -15.83 -5.50 -6.21
N PRO A 50 -17.17 -5.63 -6.13
CA PRO A 50 -17.98 -5.99 -7.29
C PRO A 50 -18.06 -4.85 -8.33
N VAL A 51 -17.72 -3.62 -7.91
CA VAL A 51 -17.69 -2.45 -8.80
C VAL A 51 -16.37 -2.42 -9.56
N LYS A 52 -16.42 -2.75 -10.86
CA LYS A 52 -15.25 -2.86 -11.75
C LYS A 52 -14.31 -1.64 -11.66
N ALA A 53 -14.84 -0.42 -11.71
CA ALA A 53 -14.04 0.80 -11.65
C ALA A 53 -13.27 0.94 -10.31
N LEU A 54 -13.91 0.60 -9.18
CA LEU A 54 -13.25 0.62 -7.87
C LEU A 54 -12.17 -0.45 -7.77
N ARG A 55 -12.40 -1.64 -8.34
CA ARG A 55 -11.40 -2.71 -8.40
C ARG A 55 -10.18 -2.30 -9.23
N GLU A 56 -10.40 -1.69 -10.40
CA GLU A 56 -9.32 -1.17 -11.24
C GLU A 56 -8.50 -0.08 -10.54
N MET A 57 -9.16 0.88 -9.87
CA MET A 57 -8.47 1.87 -9.04
C MET A 57 -7.68 1.24 -7.88
N SER A 58 -8.23 0.18 -7.27
CA SER A 58 -7.57 -0.54 -6.17
C SER A 58 -6.30 -1.27 -6.64
N ILE A 59 -6.33 -1.86 -7.83
CA ILE A 59 -5.16 -2.51 -8.44
C ILE A 59 -4.06 -1.48 -8.74
N LEU A 60 -4.42 -0.34 -9.33
CA LEU A 60 -3.45 0.73 -9.62
C LEU A 60 -2.86 1.31 -8.35
N ALA A 61 -3.67 1.52 -7.31
CA ALA A 61 -3.21 2.01 -6.01
C ALA A 61 -2.29 1.01 -5.31
N LEU A 62 -2.62 -0.29 -5.36
CA LEU A 62 -1.75 -1.33 -4.80
C LEU A 62 -0.40 -1.40 -5.53
N ALA A 63 -0.41 -1.30 -6.86
CA ALA A 63 0.83 -1.26 -7.65
C ALA A 63 1.72 -0.05 -7.28
N ASP A 64 1.14 1.14 -7.14
CA ASP A 64 1.84 2.34 -6.65
C ASP A 64 2.40 2.12 -5.23
N GLU A 65 1.64 1.52 -4.32
CA GLU A 65 2.10 1.25 -2.95
C GLU A 65 3.23 0.22 -2.89
N ILE A 66 3.22 -0.80 -3.77
CA ILE A 66 4.34 -1.75 -3.94
C ILE A 66 5.59 -1.03 -4.44
N GLN A 67 5.47 -0.19 -5.48
CA GLN A 67 6.59 0.59 -6.02
C GLN A 67 7.19 1.55 -4.98
N ARG A 68 6.34 2.18 -4.16
CA ARG A 68 6.79 3.02 -3.04
C ARG A 68 7.52 2.22 -1.97
N CYS A 69 7.05 1.01 -1.64
CA CYS A 69 7.76 0.12 -0.72
C CYS A 69 9.15 -0.21 -1.25
N GLU A 70 9.28 -0.52 -2.54
CA GLU A 70 10.56 -0.76 -3.20
C GLU A 70 11.49 0.46 -3.07
N LEU A 71 10.99 1.66 -3.40
CA LEU A 71 11.75 2.92 -3.25
C LEU A 71 12.18 3.17 -1.81
N LEU A 72 11.34 2.86 -0.82
CA LEU A 72 11.66 3.05 0.60
C LEU A 72 12.50 1.90 1.18
N GLY A 73 12.66 0.79 0.46
CA GLY A 73 13.35 -0.41 0.95
C GLY A 73 12.54 -1.20 1.99
N ILE A 74 11.21 -1.07 1.97
CA ILE A 74 10.27 -1.78 2.84
C ILE A 74 9.91 -3.10 2.16
N ARG A 75 10.04 -4.22 2.88
CA ARG A 75 9.87 -5.56 2.32
C ARG A 75 8.44 -6.08 2.43
N ASP A 76 7.71 -5.64 3.44
CA ASP A 76 6.40 -6.16 3.77
C ASP A 76 5.33 -5.10 3.53
N LEU A 77 4.28 -5.45 2.80
CA LEU A 77 3.09 -4.62 2.59
C LEU A 77 1.84 -5.42 2.98
N VAL A 78 1.19 -5.00 4.06
CA VAL A 78 -0.02 -5.62 4.59
C VAL A 78 -1.23 -5.10 3.82
N LEU A 79 -2.04 -6.03 3.32
CA LEU A 79 -3.24 -5.78 2.53
C LEU A 79 -4.43 -6.51 3.17
N HIS A 80 -5.57 -5.84 3.27
CA HIS A 80 -6.84 -6.53 3.44
C HIS A 80 -7.33 -7.02 2.08
N PRO A 81 -7.74 -8.30 1.92
CA PRO A 81 -8.22 -8.83 0.63
C PRO A 81 -9.36 -7.99 0.02
N GLY A 82 -10.21 -7.41 0.87
CA GLY A 82 -11.31 -6.54 0.48
C GLY A 82 -12.65 -7.04 1.03
N ALA A 83 -13.73 -6.46 0.52
CA ALA A 83 -15.10 -6.86 0.82
C ALA A 83 -15.91 -7.00 -0.47
N HIS A 84 -16.64 -8.10 -0.59
CA HIS A 84 -17.58 -8.38 -1.69
C HIS A 84 -18.91 -7.61 -1.57
N CYS A 85 -19.06 -6.72 -0.58
CA CYS A 85 -20.20 -5.82 -0.41
C CYS A 85 -21.59 -6.48 -0.46
N GLY A 86 -21.71 -7.73 0.01
CA GLY A 86 -22.97 -8.49 -0.02
C GLY A 86 -23.24 -9.29 -1.30
N GLU A 87 -22.43 -9.15 -2.35
CA GLU A 87 -22.60 -9.84 -3.65
C GLU A 87 -22.13 -11.32 -3.65
N GLY A 88 -21.75 -11.83 -2.48
CA GLY A 88 -21.26 -13.20 -2.29
C GLY A 88 -19.77 -13.43 -2.61
N GLU A 89 -19.23 -14.54 -2.11
CA GLU A 89 -17.81 -14.90 -2.26
C GLU A 89 -17.37 -15.03 -3.73
N GLY A 90 -18.23 -15.61 -4.58
CA GLY A 90 -17.95 -15.76 -6.01
C GLY A 90 -17.80 -14.45 -6.78
N ALA A 91 -18.31 -13.33 -6.25
CA ALA A 91 -18.02 -12.00 -6.79
C ALA A 91 -16.67 -11.46 -6.28
N GLY A 92 -16.28 -11.79 -5.05
CA GLY A 92 -15.08 -11.29 -4.38
C GLY A 92 -13.78 -12.03 -4.71
N VAL A 93 -13.82 -13.28 -5.16
CA VAL A 93 -12.63 -14.14 -5.41
C VAL A 93 -12.33 -14.27 -6.92
N ARG A 94 -12.70 -13.28 -7.73
CA ARG A 94 -12.54 -13.31 -9.20
C ARG A 94 -11.18 -12.84 -9.69
#